data_AF-A0A7C1FD16-F1
#
_entry.id   AF-A0A7C1FD16-F1
#
_cell.length_a   1.000
_cell.length_b   1.000
_cell.length_c   1.000
_cell.angle_alpha   90.00
_cell.angle_beta   90.00
_cell.angle_gamma   90.00
#
_symmetry.space_group_name_H-M   'P 1'
#
loop_
_entity.id
_entity.type
_entity.pdbx_description
1 polymer ?
#
loop_
_entity_poly.entity_id
_entity_poly.type
_entity_poly.pdbx_seq_one_letter_code
_entity_poly.pdbx_strand_id
1 'polypeptide(L)'
;MRLLPPIEDDPQAWLDLLLEEGRSLGARMGVLFPAADAHWLFVARHREILSRYFRFALPADGDLEAWPGKPFQYAAAARAGIPTPLTFSPQSREQLEALAGRMQYPCLVKPAFSHKWLAVYKDRKLTFVESPEELVAGGLDAMDKGLEILVQEYIPGRDDQIYTFQAYANAEGRVLASSVRRKLRQYPPHFGSGSIAVSVREPRVEELGRCLMESLRFHGIGSVEFKWDSRDGEFKLMELNVRPGLMTAVSLADGSDVVWAAYRDLCGEQHEPLRSYHIGVKLVFFENDIKAFRHYREIGELTWVDWVRSLLGRTQDLHLAWDDSVPFLIWLRRVLRNFATGLLRHFRAGRQGEWSAGTFVRSHRGGSWRCGSGSDHSAGE
;
A
#
# COMPACT_ATOMS: atom_id res chain seq x y z
N MET A 1 29.00 2.92 2.89
CA MET A 1 27.65 2.31 2.87
C MET A 1 27.84 0.81 2.86
N ARG A 2 27.50 0.12 3.96
CA ARG A 2 27.43 -1.34 3.99
C ARG A 2 26.13 -1.77 3.33
N LEU A 3 26.20 -2.68 2.37
CA LEU A 3 25.02 -3.31 1.77
C LEU A 3 24.81 -4.65 2.48
N LEU A 4 23.64 -4.82 3.08
CA LEU A 4 23.22 -6.07 3.70
C LEU A 4 22.26 -6.83 2.77
N PRO A 5 22.20 -8.17 2.87
CA PRO A 5 21.13 -8.94 2.24
C PRO A 5 19.76 -8.54 2.83
N PRO A 6 18.65 -8.97 2.20
CA PRO A 6 17.31 -8.88 2.82
C PRO A 6 17.34 -9.37 4.27
N ILE A 7 16.59 -8.70 5.15
CA ILE A 7 16.62 -9.00 6.59
C ILE A 7 16.08 -10.38 6.92
N GLU A 8 15.26 -10.93 6.03
CA GLU A 8 14.72 -12.29 6.10
C GLU A 8 15.78 -13.36 5.81
N ASP A 9 16.81 -13.03 5.01
CA ASP A 9 17.86 -13.97 4.60
C ASP A 9 18.97 -14.05 5.65
N ASP A 10 19.31 -12.93 6.30
CA ASP A 10 20.34 -12.87 7.35
C ASP A 10 19.98 -11.83 8.44
N PRO A 11 19.02 -12.16 9.34
CA PRO A 11 18.63 -11.26 10.42
C PRO A 11 19.78 -10.98 11.40
N GLN A 12 20.73 -11.92 11.55
CA GLN A 12 21.84 -11.75 12.49
C GLN A 12 22.80 -10.66 12.00
N ALA A 13 23.12 -10.60 10.71
CA ALA A 13 23.95 -9.53 10.15
C ALA A 13 23.35 -8.13 10.37
N TRP A 14 22.01 -8.01 10.30
CA TRP A 14 21.31 -6.77 10.62
C TRP A 14 21.41 -6.43 12.12
N LEU A 15 21.24 -7.41 13.00
CA LEU A 15 21.37 -7.20 14.45
C LEU A 15 22.79 -6.76 14.80
N ASP A 16 23.80 -7.45 14.29
CA ASP A 16 25.20 -7.15 14.56
C ASP A 16 25.57 -5.74 14.11
N LEU A 17 25.14 -5.34 12.90
CA LEU A 17 25.32 -3.98 12.40
C LEU A 17 24.64 -2.95 13.31
N LEU A 18 23.37 -3.16 13.67
CA LEU A 18 22.65 -2.20 14.51
C LEU A 18 23.27 -2.10 15.92
N LEU A 19 23.78 -3.19 16.49
CA LEU A 19 24.47 -3.15 17.78
C LEU A 19 25.87 -2.51 17.66
N GLU A 20 26.58 -2.68 16.55
CA GLU A 20 27.83 -1.97 16.28
C GLU A 20 27.59 -0.46 16.18
N GLU A 21 26.64 -0.03 15.35
CA GLU A 21 26.24 1.37 15.20
C GLU A 21 25.68 1.95 16.50
N GLY A 22 24.82 1.20 17.20
CA GLY A 22 24.26 1.61 18.48
C GLY A 22 25.33 1.86 19.54
N ARG A 23 26.36 1.01 19.60
CA ARG A 23 27.51 1.19 20.50
C ARG A 23 28.37 2.39 20.11
N SER A 24 28.52 2.68 18.82
CA SER A 24 29.33 3.81 18.34
C SER A 24 28.69 5.18 18.69
N LEU A 25 27.37 5.23 18.83
CA LEU A 25 26.63 6.44 19.21
C LEU A 25 26.82 6.86 20.69
N GLY A 26 27.25 5.93 21.55
CA GLY A 26 27.44 6.17 22.98
C GLY A 26 26.18 6.74 23.65
N ALA A 27 26.33 7.84 24.39
CA ALA A 27 25.25 8.46 25.15
C ALA A 27 24.17 9.16 24.30
N ARG A 28 24.42 9.41 23.01
CA ARG A 28 23.48 10.20 22.17
C ARG A 28 22.21 9.44 21.82
N MET A 29 22.27 8.10 21.78
CA MET A 29 21.25 7.19 21.22
C MET A 29 20.85 7.55 19.77
N GLY A 30 20.47 6.55 18.98
CA GLY A 30 19.96 6.75 17.62
C GLY A 30 18.44 6.81 17.58
N VAL A 31 17.87 7.34 16.50
CA VAL A 31 16.44 7.16 16.17
C VAL A 31 16.34 6.13 15.05
N LEU A 32 15.54 5.08 15.25
CA LEU A 32 15.39 3.98 14.32
C LEU A 32 13.98 3.96 13.71
N PHE A 33 13.92 4.04 12.38
CA PHE A 33 12.67 3.98 11.61
C PHE A 33 12.55 2.66 10.83
N PRO A 34 11.68 1.72 11.24
CA PRO A 34 11.43 0.53 10.43
C PRO A 34 10.63 0.91 9.18
N ALA A 35 11.24 0.78 8.00
CA ALA A 35 10.66 1.22 6.73
C ALA A 35 9.96 0.11 5.90
N ALA A 36 9.85 -1.10 6.45
CA ALA A 36 9.14 -2.24 5.85
C ALA A 36 8.57 -3.14 6.95
N ASP A 37 7.61 -3.99 6.60
CA ASP A 37 6.96 -4.88 7.58
C ASP A 37 7.97 -5.84 8.23
N ALA A 38 8.92 -6.37 7.46
CA ALA A 38 10.00 -7.22 7.97
C ALA A 38 10.94 -6.45 8.93
N HIS A 39 11.25 -5.19 8.64
CA HIS A 39 12.03 -4.33 9.54
C HIS A 39 11.25 -4.03 10.83
N TRP A 40 9.94 -3.80 10.73
CA TRP A 40 9.08 -3.54 11.88
C TRP A 40 9.03 -4.77 12.81
N LEU A 41 8.84 -5.96 12.22
CA LEU A 41 8.85 -7.23 12.96
C LEU A 41 10.22 -7.50 13.60
N PHE A 42 11.30 -7.21 12.88
CA PHE A 42 12.66 -7.34 13.40
C PHE A 42 12.89 -6.44 14.63
N VAL A 43 12.51 -5.16 14.55
CA VAL A 43 12.61 -4.24 15.69
C VAL A 43 11.72 -4.68 16.85
N ALA A 44 10.51 -5.19 16.57
CA ALA A 44 9.61 -5.72 17.60
C ALA A 44 10.26 -6.90 18.35
N ARG A 45 10.84 -7.87 17.62
CA ARG A 45 11.50 -9.07 18.19
C ARG A 45 12.76 -8.73 18.99
N HIS A 46 13.52 -7.72 18.55
CA HIS A 46 14.77 -7.29 19.18
C HIS A 46 14.61 -6.03 20.05
N ARG A 47 13.38 -5.69 20.45
CA ARG A 47 13.07 -4.46 21.20
C ARG A 47 13.95 -4.27 22.42
N GLU A 48 14.09 -5.31 23.25
CA GLU A 48 14.81 -5.18 24.53
C GLU A 48 16.28 -4.82 24.36
N ILE A 49 16.94 -5.39 23.35
CA ILE A 49 18.36 -5.12 23.11
C ILE A 49 18.56 -3.82 22.33
N LEU A 50 17.72 -3.54 21.34
CA LEU A 50 17.82 -2.33 20.52
C LEU A 50 17.45 -1.06 21.29
N SER A 51 16.49 -1.13 22.22
CA SER A 51 16.07 0.02 23.04
C SER A 51 17.18 0.59 23.94
N ARG A 52 18.26 -0.17 24.16
CA ARG A 52 19.44 0.31 24.89
C ARG A 52 20.25 1.36 24.11
N TYR A 53 20.11 1.37 22.78
CA TYR A 53 20.89 2.22 21.88
C TYR A 53 20.03 3.09 20.97
N PHE A 54 18.78 2.70 20.71
CA PHE A 54 17.89 3.37 19.78
C PHE A 54 16.55 3.71 20.42
N ARG A 55 15.99 4.84 19.98
CA ARG A 55 14.60 5.24 20.19
C ARG A 55 13.81 4.88 18.94
N PHE A 56 12.66 4.24 19.11
CA PHE A 56 11.78 3.86 18.00
C PHE A 56 10.33 3.85 18.47
N ALA A 57 9.44 4.17 17.54
CA ALA A 57 8.01 4.28 17.81
C ALA A 57 7.29 2.98 17.43
N LEU A 58 7.08 2.12 18.43
CA LEU A 58 6.25 0.91 18.34
C LEU A 58 5.28 0.87 19.55
N PRO A 59 4.10 0.24 19.41
CA PRO A 59 3.15 0.04 20.52
C PRO A 59 3.80 -0.67 21.72
N ALA A 60 3.55 -0.20 22.94
CA ALA A 60 4.19 -0.76 24.15
C ALA A 60 3.76 -2.22 24.42
N ASP A 61 2.49 -2.51 24.23
CA ASP A 61 1.85 -3.77 24.59
C ASP A 61 1.21 -4.49 23.40
N GLY A 62 0.84 -5.75 23.62
CA GLY A 62 0.11 -6.60 22.67
C GLY A 62 1.03 -7.51 21.84
N ASP A 63 0.41 -8.41 21.08
CA ASP A 63 1.12 -9.28 20.15
C ASP A 63 1.53 -8.48 18.92
N LEU A 64 2.72 -7.88 18.97
CA LEU A 64 3.26 -7.06 17.89
C LEU A 64 3.34 -7.83 16.57
N GLU A 65 3.63 -9.14 16.60
CA GLU A 65 3.77 -9.93 15.36
C GLU A 65 2.46 -10.02 14.56
N ALA A 66 1.32 -9.88 15.23
CA ALA A 66 0.02 -9.87 14.58
C ALA A 66 -0.31 -8.55 13.85
N TRP A 67 0.35 -7.43 14.18
CA TRP A 67 -0.05 -6.10 13.70
C TRP A 67 0.02 -5.89 12.19
N PRO A 68 1.07 -6.38 11.48
CA PRO A 68 1.08 -6.33 10.02
C PRO A 68 0.03 -7.22 9.35
N GLY A 69 -0.59 -8.13 10.12
CA GLY A 69 -1.58 -9.08 9.64
C GLY A 69 -2.97 -8.47 9.52
N LYS A 70 -3.61 -8.68 8.35
CA LYS A 70 -5.00 -8.25 8.12
C LYS A 70 -6.03 -8.83 9.11
N PRO A 71 -5.93 -10.09 9.59
CA PRO A 71 -6.88 -10.62 10.57
C PRO A 71 -6.95 -9.77 11.86
N PHE A 72 -5.79 -9.38 12.39
CA PHE A 72 -5.70 -8.52 13.57
C PHE A 72 -6.34 -7.15 13.32
N GLN A 73 -6.04 -6.55 12.16
CA GLN A 73 -6.55 -5.23 11.77
C GLN A 73 -8.08 -5.22 11.63
N TYR A 74 -8.66 -6.22 10.97
CA TYR A 74 -10.12 -6.32 10.83
C TYR A 74 -10.81 -6.63 12.15
N ALA A 75 -10.23 -7.49 12.99
CA ALA A 75 -10.76 -7.73 14.33
C ALA A 75 -10.76 -6.45 15.20
N ALA A 76 -9.70 -5.64 15.11
CA ALA A 76 -9.62 -4.35 15.78
C ALA A 76 -10.66 -3.35 15.25
N ALA A 77 -10.77 -3.24 13.92
CA ALA A 77 -11.76 -2.38 13.27
C ALA A 77 -13.19 -2.74 13.66
N ALA A 78 -13.54 -4.03 13.67
CA ALA A 78 -14.85 -4.52 14.07
C ALA A 78 -15.18 -4.14 15.53
N ARG A 79 -14.22 -4.27 16.46
CA ARG A 79 -14.39 -3.85 17.86
C ARG A 79 -14.58 -2.33 18.00
N ALA A 80 -13.97 -1.56 17.12
CA ALA A 80 -14.10 -0.10 17.09
C ALA A 80 -15.33 0.41 16.31
N GLY A 81 -16.16 -0.48 15.75
CA GLY A 81 -17.31 -0.11 14.92
C GLY A 81 -16.93 0.49 13.57
N ILE A 82 -15.71 0.24 13.09
CA ILE A 82 -15.22 0.73 11.81
C ILE A 82 -15.67 -0.23 10.70
N PRO A 83 -16.31 0.26 9.62
CA PRO A 83 -16.74 -0.59 8.52
C PRO A 83 -15.58 -1.36 7.88
N THR A 84 -15.80 -2.65 7.61
CA THR A 84 -14.86 -3.52 6.90
C THR A 84 -15.60 -4.27 5.78
N PRO A 85 -14.91 -4.68 4.71
CA PRO A 85 -15.47 -5.66 3.78
C PRO A 85 -15.81 -6.96 4.52
N LEU A 86 -16.88 -7.65 4.11
CA LEU A 86 -17.18 -8.98 4.66
C LEU A 86 -15.97 -9.91 4.40
N THR A 87 -15.39 -10.45 5.47
CA THR A 87 -14.11 -11.18 5.41
C THR A 87 -14.19 -12.45 6.24
N PHE A 88 -13.67 -13.55 5.69
CA PHE A 88 -13.57 -14.85 6.34
C PHE A 88 -12.13 -15.37 6.28
N SER A 89 -11.73 -16.16 7.29
CA SER A 89 -10.39 -16.74 7.40
C SER A 89 -10.48 -18.27 7.47
N PRO A 90 -10.78 -18.98 6.37
CA PRO A 90 -10.90 -20.43 6.38
C PRO A 90 -9.57 -21.08 6.79
N GLN A 91 -9.64 -22.03 7.73
CA GLN A 91 -8.49 -22.75 8.28
C GLN A 91 -8.34 -24.17 7.71
N SER A 92 -9.28 -24.62 6.89
CA SER A 92 -9.25 -25.94 6.25
C SER A 92 -9.93 -25.93 4.88
N ARG A 93 -9.67 -26.98 4.09
CA ARG A 93 -10.33 -27.22 2.81
C ARG A 93 -11.85 -27.23 2.96
N GLU A 94 -12.36 -27.94 3.96
CA GLU A 94 -13.80 -28.09 4.20
C GLU A 94 -14.44 -26.74 4.50
N GLN A 95 -13.76 -25.88 5.28
CA GLN A 95 -14.24 -24.53 5.56
C GLN A 95 -14.25 -23.65 4.30
N LEU A 96 -13.22 -23.76 3.45
CA LEU A 96 -13.15 -23.01 2.19
C LEU A 96 -14.25 -23.46 1.20
N GLU A 97 -14.44 -24.77 1.05
CA GLU A 97 -15.48 -25.34 0.18
C GLU A 97 -16.90 -24.96 0.67
N ALA A 98 -17.16 -25.03 1.98
CA ALA A 98 -18.42 -24.59 2.56
C ALA A 98 -18.65 -23.08 2.39
N LEU A 99 -17.60 -22.28 2.47
CA LEU A 99 -17.67 -20.84 2.26
C LEU A 99 -17.99 -20.49 0.80
N ALA A 100 -17.46 -21.25 -0.16
CA ALA A 100 -17.70 -21.00 -1.58
C ALA A 100 -19.19 -21.04 -1.97
N GLY A 101 -19.99 -21.87 -1.31
CA GLY A 101 -21.44 -21.90 -1.52
C GLY A 101 -22.21 -20.69 -0.93
N ARG A 102 -21.55 -19.85 -0.12
CA ARG A 102 -22.19 -18.76 0.65
C ARG A 102 -21.69 -17.37 0.28
N MET A 103 -20.59 -17.27 -0.47
CA MET A 103 -20.00 -16.00 -0.86
C MET A 103 -20.80 -15.34 -1.99
N GLN A 104 -20.79 -14.00 -1.98
CA GLN A 104 -21.18 -13.21 -3.15
C GLN A 104 -19.96 -13.01 -4.05
N TYR A 105 -20.19 -13.02 -5.36
CA TYR A 105 -19.15 -12.87 -6.38
C TYR A 105 -19.31 -11.56 -7.16
N PRO A 106 -18.22 -10.93 -7.62
CA PRO A 106 -16.83 -11.37 -7.40
C PRO A 106 -16.35 -11.19 -5.96
N CYS A 107 -15.37 -11.99 -5.57
CA CYS A 107 -14.69 -11.90 -4.27
C CYS A 107 -13.16 -11.97 -4.45
N LEU A 108 -12.43 -11.89 -3.34
CA LEU A 108 -10.98 -11.81 -3.33
C LEU A 108 -10.40 -12.88 -2.42
N VAL A 109 -9.40 -13.62 -2.90
CA VAL A 109 -8.48 -14.39 -2.05
C VAL A 109 -7.26 -13.52 -1.80
N LYS A 110 -7.06 -13.12 -0.54
CA LYS A 110 -5.96 -12.27 -0.09
C LYS A 110 -5.09 -13.00 0.94
N PRO A 111 -3.81 -12.64 1.07
CA PRO A 111 -3.02 -13.13 2.18
C PRO A 111 -3.36 -12.43 3.49
N ALA A 112 -3.27 -13.18 4.59
CA ALA A 112 -3.21 -12.61 5.94
C ALA A 112 -1.99 -11.69 6.08
N PHE A 113 -0.83 -12.12 5.56
CA PHE A 113 0.43 -11.38 5.57
C PHE A 113 0.96 -11.15 4.16
N SER A 114 0.99 -9.89 3.71
CA SER A 114 1.35 -9.53 2.34
C SER A 114 2.76 -9.96 1.93
N HIS A 115 3.75 -9.87 2.84
CA HIS A 115 5.14 -10.23 2.55
C HIS A 115 5.33 -11.75 2.29
N LYS A 116 4.65 -12.62 3.06
CA LYS A 116 4.70 -14.08 2.84
C LYS A 116 4.15 -14.47 1.46
N TRP A 117 3.10 -13.79 1.01
CA TRP A 117 2.48 -14.05 -0.28
C TRP A 117 3.34 -13.65 -1.47
N LEU A 118 3.97 -12.46 -1.41
CA LEU A 118 4.84 -11.99 -2.49
C LEU A 118 6.10 -12.86 -2.64
N ALA A 119 6.57 -13.48 -1.57
CA ALA A 119 7.66 -14.47 -1.65
C ALA A 119 7.29 -15.68 -2.52
N VAL A 120 6.01 -16.05 -2.58
CA VAL A 120 5.50 -17.20 -3.33
C VAL A 120 5.00 -16.82 -4.73
N TYR A 121 4.18 -15.76 -4.82
CA TYR A 121 3.48 -15.37 -6.05
C TYR A 121 4.08 -14.16 -6.77
N LYS A 122 5.22 -13.65 -6.28
CA LYS A 122 5.97 -12.53 -6.88
C LYS A 122 5.08 -11.29 -6.99
N ASP A 123 4.69 -10.91 -8.20
CA ASP A 123 3.98 -9.65 -8.47
C ASP A 123 2.45 -9.74 -8.26
N ARG A 124 1.90 -10.95 -8.10
CA ARG A 124 0.46 -11.12 -7.84
C ARG A 124 0.21 -10.89 -6.35
N LYS A 125 -0.47 -9.79 -5.99
CA LYS A 125 -0.78 -9.42 -4.59
C LYS A 125 -1.98 -10.16 -3.98
N LEU A 126 -2.89 -10.63 -4.83
CA LEU A 126 -4.12 -11.34 -4.47
C LEU A 126 -4.69 -12.05 -5.69
N THR A 127 -5.73 -12.85 -5.50
CA THR A 127 -6.50 -13.47 -6.58
C THR A 127 -7.90 -12.87 -6.59
N PHE A 128 -8.31 -12.31 -7.74
CA PHE A 128 -9.70 -11.93 -8.01
C PHE A 128 -10.46 -13.17 -8.46
N VAL A 129 -11.67 -13.35 -7.95
CA VAL A 129 -12.43 -14.59 -8.11
C VAL A 129 -13.86 -14.27 -8.53
N GLU A 130 -14.32 -14.90 -9.60
CA GLU A 130 -15.64 -14.65 -10.19
C GLU A 130 -16.63 -15.80 -9.94
N SER A 131 -16.16 -16.97 -9.48
CA SER A 131 -17.03 -18.12 -9.21
C SER A 131 -16.62 -18.96 -7.97
N PRO A 132 -17.52 -19.82 -7.45
CA PRO A 132 -17.20 -20.80 -6.40
C PRO A 132 -16.04 -21.73 -6.73
N GLU A 133 -15.97 -22.20 -7.98
CA GLU A 133 -14.93 -23.12 -8.44
C GLU A 133 -13.56 -22.43 -8.43
N GLU A 134 -13.51 -21.18 -8.91
CA GLU A 134 -12.31 -20.35 -8.87
C GLU A 134 -11.87 -20.03 -7.43
N LEU A 135 -12.82 -19.83 -6.51
CA LEU A 135 -12.52 -19.59 -5.09
C LEU A 135 -11.83 -20.80 -4.47
N VAL A 136 -12.42 -21.99 -4.66
CA VAL A 136 -11.87 -23.23 -4.11
C VAL A 136 -10.50 -23.50 -4.71
N ALA A 137 -10.35 -23.40 -6.04
CA ALA A 137 -9.08 -23.62 -6.72
C ALA A 137 -7.99 -22.63 -6.25
N GLY A 138 -8.29 -21.34 -6.24
CA GLY A 138 -7.34 -20.29 -5.87
C GLY A 138 -6.98 -20.29 -4.38
N GLY A 139 -7.95 -20.60 -3.51
CA GLY A 139 -7.73 -20.69 -2.07
C GLY A 139 -6.88 -21.91 -1.69
N LEU A 140 -7.20 -23.09 -2.24
CA LEU A 140 -6.42 -24.31 -2.00
C LEU A 140 -4.99 -24.18 -2.53
N ASP A 141 -4.81 -23.61 -3.72
CA ASP A 141 -3.48 -23.36 -4.28
C ASP A 141 -2.58 -22.55 -3.33
N ALA A 142 -3.15 -21.60 -2.58
CA ALA A 142 -2.43 -20.81 -1.60
C ALA A 142 -2.22 -21.55 -0.27
N MET A 143 -3.26 -22.25 0.23
CA MET A 143 -3.18 -23.03 1.46
C MET A 143 -2.17 -24.19 1.35
N ASP A 144 -2.14 -24.89 0.21
CA ASP A 144 -1.19 -25.97 -0.08
C ASP A 144 0.27 -25.47 -0.13
N LYS A 145 0.47 -24.16 -0.35
CA LYS A 145 1.79 -23.49 -0.26
C LYS A 145 2.09 -22.95 1.15
N GLY A 146 1.29 -23.31 2.15
CA GLY A 146 1.47 -22.92 3.54
C GLY A 146 1.09 -21.48 3.85
N LEU A 147 0.27 -20.84 3.01
CA LEU A 147 -0.16 -19.46 3.22
C LEU A 147 -1.48 -19.39 3.98
N GLU A 148 -1.52 -18.53 4.99
CA GLU A 148 -2.76 -18.11 5.64
C GLU A 148 -3.52 -17.14 4.72
N ILE A 149 -4.77 -17.47 4.41
CA ILE A 149 -5.61 -16.71 3.48
C ILE A 149 -6.81 -16.06 4.15
N LEU A 150 -7.30 -15.03 3.48
CA LEU A 150 -8.57 -14.37 3.72
C LEU A 150 -9.40 -14.47 2.44
N VAL A 151 -10.67 -14.80 2.59
CA VAL A 151 -11.70 -14.70 1.54
C VAL A 151 -12.53 -13.48 1.86
N GLN A 152 -12.53 -12.50 0.95
CA GLN A 152 -13.07 -11.18 1.22
C GLN A 152 -14.00 -10.71 0.10
N GLU A 153 -15.07 -10.03 0.48
CA GLU A 153 -15.94 -9.27 -0.42
C GLU A 153 -15.13 -8.31 -1.31
N TYR A 154 -15.44 -8.27 -2.59
CA TYR A 154 -14.92 -7.24 -3.48
C TYR A 154 -15.68 -5.93 -3.29
N ILE A 155 -14.96 -4.87 -2.90
CA ILE A 155 -15.52 -3.52 -2.87
C ILE A 155 -15.37 -2.90 -4.26
N PRO A 156 -16.48 -2.55 -4.95
CA PRO A 156 -16.44 -2.01 -6.30
C PRO A 156 -15.86 -0.59 -6.33
N GLY A 157 -15.69 -0.05 -7.53
CA GLY A 157 -15.19 1.30 -7.75
C GLY A 157 -13.72 1.36 -8.14
N ARG A 158 -13.34 2.50 -8.72
CA ARG A 158 -12.02 2.77 -9.31
C ARG A 158 -10.98 3.05 -8.23
N ASP A 159 -9.71 3.16 -8.65
CA ASP A 159 -8.59 3.48 -7.75
C ASP A 159 -8.77 4.83 -7.04
N ASP A 160 -9.53 5.76 -7.65
CA ASP A 160 -9.80 7.09 -7.10
C ASP A 160 -10.79 7.11 -5.93
N GLN A 161 -11.37 5.95 -5.61
CA GLN A 161 -12.20 5.73 -4.43
C GLN A 161 -11.37 5.28 -3.21
N ILE A 162 -10.04 5.19 -3.33
CA ILE A 162 -9.14 4.77 -2.27
C ILE A 162 -8.53 6.00 -1.59
N TYR A 163 -8.72 6.08 -0.29
CA TYR A 163 -8.23 7.15 0.56
C TYR A 163 -7.33 6.58 1.64
N THR A 164 -6.40 7.40 2.13
CA THR A 164 -5.45 6.99 3.14
C THR A 164 -5.30 8.08 4.19
N PHE A 165 -5.58 7.74 5.43
CA PHE A 165 -5.21 8.55 6.59
C PHE A 165 -3.79 8.17 7.00
N GLN A 166 -2.84 9.06 6.77
CA GLN A 166 -1.46 8.88 7.23
C GLN A 166 -1.23 9.74 8.46
N ALA A 167 -0.61 9.16 9.48
CA ALA A 167 -0.33 9.86 10.71
C ALA A 167 0.93 9.35 11.41
N TYR A 168 1.47 10.21 12.27
CA TYR A 168 2.32 9.81 13.38
C TYR A 168 1.53 9.96 14.69
N ALA A 169 1.45 8.87 15.46
CA ALA A 169 0.89 8.85 16.81
C ALA A 169 2.02 8.59 17.80
N ASN A 170 2.06 9.36 18.90
CA ASN A 170 3.07 9.21 19.94
C ASN A 170 2.70 8.11 20.96
N ALA A 171 3.50 7.95 22.01
CA ALA A 171 3.32 6.88 23.01
C ALA A 171 2.00 6.99 23.79
N GLU A 172 1.43 8.19 23.94
CA GLU A 172 0.13 8.42 24.58
C GLU A 172 -1.05 8.24 23.61
N GLY A 173 -0.80 7.86 22.35
CA GLY A 173 -1.82 7.73 21.31
C GLY A 173 -2.28 9.05 20.70
N ARG A 174 -1.60 10.18 21.01
CA ARG A 174 -1.90 11.49 20.43
C ARG A 174 -1.32 11.57 19.02
N VAL A 175 -2.17 11.91 18.05
CA VAL A 175 -1.72 12.21 16.68
C VAL A 175 -1.03 13.58 16.63
N LEU A 176 0.28 13.57 16.34
CA LEU A 176 1.13 14.76 16.27
C LEU A 176 1.38 15.25 14.84
N ALA A 177 1.12 14.44 13.82
CA ALA A 177 1.12 14.88 12.42
C ALA A 177 0.19 13.98 11.63
N SER A 178 -0.57 14.54 10.70
CA SER A 178 -1.44 13.75 9.84
C SER A 178 -1.86 14.47 8.55
N SER A 179 -2.10 13.69 7.50
CA SER A 179 -2.82 14.14 6.32
C SER A 179 -3.66 13.04 5.69
N VAL A 180 -4.69 13.44 4.94
CA VAL A 180 -5.49 12.52 4.14
C VAL A 180 -5.08 12.65 2.68
N ARG A 181 -4.97 11.49 2.03
CA ARG A 181 -4.65 11.37 0.61
C ARG A 181 -5.71 10.59 -0.11
N ARG A 182 -5.92 10.91 -1.37
CA ARG A 182 -6.68 10.11 -2.32
C ARG A 182 -5.73 9.58 -3.38
N LYS A 183 -5.75 8.26 -3.64
CA LYS A 183 -5.06 7.71 -4.81
C LYS A 183 -5.75 8.23 -6.06
N LEU A 184 -5.00 8.58 -7.11
CA LEU A 184 -5.62 8.87 -8.41
C LEU A 184 -5.48 7.67 -9.36
N ARG A 185 -4.39 6.91 -9.21
CA ARG A 185 -4.08 5.69 -9.96
C ARG A 185 -3.15 4.81 -9.15
N GLN A 186 -3.13 3.52 -9.47
CA GLN A 186 -2.19 2.57 -8.87
C GLN A 186 -1.59 1.60 -9.89
N TYR A 187 -0.46 1.00 -9.50
CA TYR A 187 0.20 -0.07 -10.26
C TYR A 187 0.63 -1.23 -9.33
N PRO A 188 0.37 -2.50 -9.68
CA PRO A 188 -0.51 -2.94 -10.78
C PRO A 188 -1.94 -2.39 -10.68
N PRO A 189 -2.69 -2.28 -11.79
CA PRO A 189 -4.08 -1.80 -11.79
C PRO A 189 -4.97 -2.55 -10.78
N HIS A 190 -5.95 -1.85 -10.20
CA HIS A 190 -6.96 -2.36 -9.24
C HIS A 190 -6.48 -2.92 -7.89
N PHE A 191 -5.27 -3.47 -7.80
CA PHE A 191 -4.74 -4.11 -6.58
C PHE A 191 -3.30 -3.67 -6.25
N GLY A 192 -2.88 -2.54 -6.78
CA GLY A 192 -1.51 -2.05 -6.71
C GLY A 192 -1.18 -1.10 -5.57
N SER A 193 0.05 -0.61 -5.62
CA SER A 193 0.47 0.54 -4.82
C SER A 193 0.18 1.80 -5.62
N GLY A 194 -0.18 2.90 -4.96
CA GLY A 194 -0.44 4.17 -5.65
C GLY A 194 0.72 4.52 -6.61
N SER A 195 0.39 4.94 -7.82
CA SER A 195 1.35 5.51 -8.77
C SER A 195 1.28 7.03 -8.74
N ILE A 196 0.13 7.59 -8.38
CA ILE A 196 -0.06 8.99 -8.08
C ILE A 196 -1.10 9.13 -6.96
N ALA A 197 -0.84 10.02 -6.02
CA ALA A 197 -1.77 10.37 -4.94
C ALA A 197 -1.80 11.89 -4.76
N VAL A 198 -2.91 12.40 -4.22
CA VAL A 198 -3.12 13.82 -3.95
C VAL A 198 -3.58 14.03 -2.51
N SER A 199 -3.04 15.03 -1.82
CA SER A 199 -3.52 15.45 -0.50
C SER A 199 -4.89 16.11 -0.64
N VAL A 200 -5.86 15.65 0.16
CA VAL A 200 -7.27 16.08 0.12
C VAL A 200 -7.79 16.31 1.52
N ARG A 201 -8.93 16.98 1.65
CA ARG A 201 -9.70 16.99 2.89
C ARG A 201 -10.83 15.98 2.77
N GLU A 202 -10.81 14.97 3.63
CA GLU A 202 -11.89 13.99 3.76
C GLU A 202 -12.08 13.69 5.26
N PRO A 203 -12.96 14.44 5.95
CA PRO A 203 -13.12 14.36 7.41
C PRO A 203 -13.50 12.96 7.90
N ARG A 204 -14.29 12.21 7.13
CA ARG A 204 -14.72 10.86 7.52
C ARG A 204 -13.55 9.89 7.56
N VAL A 205 -12.62 9.99 6.61
CA VAL A 205 -11.40 9.17 6.58
C VAL A 205 -10.46 9.54 7.74
N GLU A 206 -10.35 10.82 8.08
CA GLU A 206 -9.58 11.26 9.25
C GLU A 206 -10.17 10.72 10.57
N GLU A 207 -11.50 10.82 10.74
CA GLU A 207 -12.22 10.29 11.89
C GLU A 207 -12.00 8.78 12.06
N LEU A 208 -12.27 7.99 11.02
CA LEU A 208 -12.12 6.54 11.06
C LEU A 208 -10.65 6.12 11.30
N GLY A 209 -9.71 6.81 10.65
CA GLY A 209 -8.29 6.55 10.81
C GLY A 209 -7.79 6.81 12.23
N ARG A 210 -8.21 7.94 12.84
CA ARG A 210 -7.95 8.25 14.25
C ARG A 210 -8.57 7.21 15.18
N CYS A 211 -9.85 6.91 14.99
CA CYS A 211 -10.58 5.93 15.80
C CYS A 211 -9.86 4.57 15.81
N LEU A 212 -9.39 4.09 14.64
CA LEU A 212 -8.63 2.85 14.56
C LEU A 212 -7.32 2.93 15.35
N MET A 213 -6.52 3.98 15.12
CA MET A 213 -5.22 4.15 15.79
C MET A 213 -5.38 4.28 17.31
N GLU A 214 -6.37 5.03 17.78
CA GLU A 214 -6.70 5.19 19.20
C GLU A 214 -7.14 3.86 19.83
N SER A 215 -8.04 3.12 19.16
CA SER A 215 -8.52 1.80 19.64
C SER A 215 -7.39 0.78 19.80
N LEU A 216 -6.34 0.91 18.98
CA LEU A 216 -5.16 0.07 19.00
C LEU A 216 -4.10 0.55 19.98
N ARG A 217 -4.22 1.76 20.56
CA ARG A 217 -3.11 2.46 21.25
C ARG A 217 -1.86 2.49 20.37
N PHE A 218 -2.06 2.83 19.10
CA PHE A 218 -1.00 2.85 18.11
C PHE A 218 0.06 3.89 18.48
N HIS A 219 1.32 3.50 18.37
CA HIS A 219 2.49 4.35 18.54
C HIS A 219 3.44 4.08 17.37
N GLY A 220 3.68 5.09 16.54
CA GLY A 220 4.43 4.94 15.31
C GLY A 220 3.89 5.75 14.15
N ILE A 221 4.56 5.61 13.01
CA ILE A 221 4.09 6.14 11.72
C ILE A 221 3.22 5.08 11.07
N GLY A 222 1.97 5.43 10.79
CA GLY A 222 1.00 4.52 10.22
C GLY A 222 0.20 5.13 9.08
N SER A 223 -0.35 4.26 8.24
CA SER A 223 -1.17 4.64 7.09
C SER A 223 -2.39 3.72 7.03
N VAL A 224 -3.56 4.24 7.39
CA VAL A 224 -4.83 3.53 7.33
C VAL A 224 -5.48 3.77 5.97
N GLU A 225 -5.62 2.73 5.18
CA GLU A 225 -6.25 2.78 3.85
C GLU A 225 -7.71 2.37 3.93
N PHE A 226 -8.57 3.20 3.34
CA PHE A 226 -9.99 2.96 3.19
C PHE A 226 -10.37 2.99 1.72
N LYS A 227 -11.41 2.26 1.35
CA LYS A 227 -12.06 2.37 0.04
C LYS A 227 -13.52 2.77 0.24
N TRP A 228 -13.96 3.77 -0.52
CA TRP A 228 -15.36 4.15 -0.57
C TRP A 228 -16.19 3.07 -1.27
N ASP A 229 -17.24 2.62 -0.62
CA ASP A 229 -18.21 1.69 -1.18
C ASP A 229 -19.49 2.44 -1.55
N SER A 230 -19.74 2.62 -2.84
CA SER A 230 -20.90 3.36 -3.33
C SER A 230 -22.23 2.62 -3.11
N ARG A 231 -22.22 1.35 -2.69
CA ARG A 231 -23.43 0.56 -2.46
C ARG A 231 -24.11 0.91 -1.14
N ASP A 232 -23.32 1.23 -0.11
CA ASP A 232 -23.81 1.57 1.23
C ASP A 232 -23.37 2.98 1.69
N GLY A 233 -22.49 3.64 0.94
CA GLY A 233 -22.04 5.00 1.24
C GLY A 233 -21.07 5.06 2.42
N GLU A 234 -20.28 4.01 2.62
CA GLU A 234 -19.31 3.93 3.73
C GLU A 234 -17.87 3.77 3.24
N PHE A 235 -16.93 4.26 4.05
CA PHE A 235 -15.51 3.98 3.88
C PHE A 235 -15.16 2.67 4.60
N LYS A 236 -14.74 1.65 3.85
CA LYS A 236 -14.38 0.34 4.39
C LYS A 236 -12.87 0.21 4.54
N LEU A 237 -12.42 -0.27 5.69
CA LEU A 237 -11.00 -0.51 5.96
C LEU A 237 -10.42 -1.52 4.95
N MET A 238 -9.34 -1.14 4.28
CA MET A 238 -8.60 -2.02 3.39
C MET A 238 -7.39 -2.61 4.11
N GLU A 239 -6.58 -1.77 4.74
CA GLU A 239 -5.39 -2.18 5.50
C GLU A 239 -4.88 -1.05 6.41
N LEU A 240 -4.16 -1.41 7.47
CA LEU A 240 -3.28 -0.51 8.21
C LEU A 240 -1.82 -0.89 7.91
N ASN A 241 -1.08 0.02 7.30
CA ASN A 241 0.38 -0.09 7.21
C ASN A 241 0.98 0.47 8.50
N VAL A 242 1.64 -0.37 9.30
CA VAL A 242 2.23 0.00 10.61
C VAL A 242 3.60 0.66 10.53
N ARG A 243 3.97 1.09 9.32
CA ARG A 243 5.27 1.67 8.98
C ARG A 243 5.11 2.71 7.87
N PRO A 244 6.10 3.58 7.64
CA PRO A 244 6.12 4.47 6.49
C PRO A 244 5.92 3.71 5.17
N GLY A 245 4.99 4.19 4.35
CA GLY A 245 4.74 3.69 3.00
C GLY A 245 5.49 4.50 1.96
N LEU A 246 5.50 4.00 0.72
CA LEU A 246 6.04 4.74 -0.43
C LEU A 246 5.47 6.16 -0.52
N MET A 247 4.15 6.27 -0.29
CA MET A 247 3.44 7.53 -0.38
C MET A 247 3.69 8.46 0.81
N THR A 248 4.43 8.04 1.84
CA THR A 248 4.81 8.91 2.97
C THR A 248 5.56 10.16 2.51
N ALA A 249 6.31 10.09 1.40
CA ALA A 249 6.99 11.26 0.84
C ALA A 249 6.03 12.43 0.48
N VAL A 250 4.73 12.18 0.28
CA VAL A 250 3.73 13.26 0.13
C VAL A 250 3.70 14.17 1.36
N SER A 251 3.86 13.61 2.57
CA SER A 251 3.74 14.35 3.82
C SER A 251 4.79 15.46 3.95
N LEU A 252 5.97 15.28 3.36
CA LEU A 252 6.98 16.33 3.29
C LEU A 252 6.51 17.47 2.36
N ALA A 253 5.95 17.12 1.21
CA ALA A 253 5.53 18.09 0.19
C ALA A 253 4.25 18.85 0.57
N ASP A 254 3.33 18.22 1.30
CA ASP A 254 2.09 18.86 1.77
C ASP A 254 2.24 19.59 3.12
N GLY A 255 3.39 19.44 3.79
CA GLY A 255 3.70 20.09 5.06
C GLY A 255 3.25 19.31 6.30
N SER A 256 2.66 18.11 6.15
CA SER A 256 2.27 17.24 7.26
C SER A 256 3.38 16.28 7.71
N ASP A 257 4.65 16.66 7.61
CA ASP A 257 5.80 15.75 7.69
C ASP A 257 5.76 14.84 8.93
N VAL A 258 5.30 13.61 8.71
CA VAL A 258 5.09 12.62 9.78
C VAL A 258 6.40 12.02 10.26
N VAL A 259 7.43 12.02 9.42
CA VAL A 259 8.76 11.50 9.77
C VAL A 259 9.47 12.51 10.66
N TRP A 260 9.39 13.80 10.31
CA TRP A 260 9.93 14.88 11.13
C TRP A 260 9.24 14.98 12.49
N ALA A 261 7.90 14.90 12.53
CA ALA A 261 7.17 14.85 13.79
C ALA A 261 7.59 13.65 14.65
N ALA A 262 7.72 12.46 14.04
CA ALA A 262 8.19 11.27 14.75
C ALA A 262 9.62 11.41 15.28
N TYR A 263 10.52 11.98 14.49
CA TYR A 263 11.90 12.23 14.92
C TYR A 263 11.95 13.16 16.14
N ARG A 264 11.23 14.28 16.08
CA ARG A 264 11.20 15.27 17.17
C ARG A 264 10.61 14.70 18.46
N ASP A 265 9.48 14.00 18.37
CA ASP A 265 8.87 13.33 19.52
C ASP A 265 9.83 12.31 20.14
N LEU A 266 10.44 11.44 19.31
CA LEU A 266 11.41 10.46 19.78
C LEU A 266 12.67 11.13 20.36
N CYS A 267 13.06 12.31 19.91
CA CYS A 267 14.13 13.10 20.53
C CYS A 267 13.72 13.74 21.87
N GLY A 268 12.43 13.71 22.22
CA GLY A 268 11.88 14.32 23.44
C GLY A 268 11.54 15.80 23.29
N GLU A 269 11.48 16.31 22.05
CA GLU A 269 11.08 17.67 21.79
C GLU A 269 9.55 17.82 21.88
N GLN A 270 9.09 18.75 22.71
CA GLN A 270 7.69 19.14 22.70
C GLN A 270 7.39 20.02 21.49
N HIS A 271 6.32 19.71 20.77
CA HIS A 271 5.90 20.49 19.64
C HIS A 271 4.39 20.48 19.41
N GLU A 272 3.91 21.56 18.81
CA GLU A 272 2.53 21.60 18.36
C GLU A 272 2.28 20.57 17.25
N PRO A 273 1.14 19.87 17.27
CA PRO A 273 0.80 18.94 16.21
C PRO A 273 0.72 19.60 14.82
N LEU A 274 1.35 18.98 13.82
CA LEU A 274 1.27 19.34 12.40
C LEU A 274 -0.06 18.86 11.81
N ARG A 275 -1.14 19.59 12.13
CA ARG A 275 -2.52 19.27 11.69
C ARG A 275 -2.93 19.99 10.41
N SER A 276 -2.30 21.10 10.08
CA SER A 276 -2.55 21.85 8.85
C SER A 276 -1.59 21.41 7.75
N TYR A 277 -2.13 21.06 6.58
CA TYR A 277 -1.37 20.69 5.40
C TYR A 277 -1.99 21.29 4.14
N HIS A 278 -1.19 21.39 3.09
CA HIS A 278 -1.60 21.91 1.79
C HIS A 278 -2.41 20.87 1.00
N ILE A 279 -3.63 21.24 0.63
CA ILE A 279 -4.48 20.43 -0.24
C ILE A 279 -4.04 20.57 -1.70
N GLY A 280 -4.21 19.51 -2.49
CA GLY A 280 -3.90 19.50 -3.92
C GLY A 280 -2.43 19.23 -4.26
N VAL A 281 -1.60 18.97 -3.24
CA VAL A 281 -0.22 18.52 -3.45
C VAL A 281 -0.22 17.06 -3.88
N LYS A 282 0.53 16.75 -4.94
CA LYS A 282 0.60 15.42 -5.54
C LYS A 282 1.99 14.83 -5.40
N LEU A 283 2.06 13.53 -5.14
CA LEU A 283 3.26 12.73 -5.35
C LEU A 283 2.99 11.76 -6.49
N VAL A 284 3.95 11.65 -7.40
CA VAL A 284 3.93 10.69 -8.50
C VAL A 284 5.15 9.79 -8.40
N PHE A 285 4.93 8.49 -8.61
CA PHE A 285 5.99 7.54 -8.93
C PHE A 285 5.95 7.30 -10.44
N PHE A 286 6.70 8.11 -11.20
CA PHE A 286 6.58 8.16 -12.66
C PHE A 286 6.73 6.80 -13.35
N GLU A 287 7.65 5.95 -12.89
CA GLU A 287 7.85 4.62 -13.48
C GLU A 287 6.56 3.78 -13.44
N ASN A 288 5.91 3.74 -12.28
CA ASN A 288 4.67 3.00 -12.09
C ASN A 288 3.49 3.71 -12.75
N ASP A 289 3.50 5.05 -12.78
CA ASP A 289 2.40 5.81 -13.36
C ASP A 289 2.36 5.70 -14.89
N ILE A 290 3.52 5.59 -15.56
CA ILE A 290 3.59 5.30 -17.00
C ILE A 290 3.03 3.90 -17.29
N LYS A 291 3.36 2.90 -16.46
CA LYS A 291 2.84 1.53 -16.62
C LYS A 291 1.33 1.49 -16.38
N ALA A 292 0.84 2.17 -15.34
CA ALA A 292 -0.59 2.33 -15.07
C ALA A 292 -1.30 3.05 -16.23
N PHE A 293 -0.72 4.14 -16.74
CA PHE A 293 -1.27 4.89 -17.88
C PHE A 293 -1.45 4.01 -19.12
N ARG A 294 -0.44 3.21 -19.49
CA ARG A 294 -0.52 2.29 -20.63
C ARG A 294 -1.71 1.34 -20.49
N HIS A 295 -1.83 0.70 -19.32
CA HIS A 295 -2.93 -0.21 -19.05
C HIS A 295 -4.30 0.49 -19.11
N TYR A 296 -4.48 1.59 -18.35
CA TYR A 296 -5.77 2.29 -18.29
C TYR A 296 -6.17 2.91 -19.63
N ARG A 297 -5.18 3.26 -20.47
CA ARG A 297 -5.43 3.68 -21.85
C ARG A 297 -5.90 2.51 -22.73
N GLU A 298 -5.27 1.34 -22.61
CA GLU A 298 -5.64 0.14 -23.38
C GLU A 298 -7.10 -0.28 -23.11
N ILE A 299 -7.57 -0.16 -21.87
CA ILE A 299 -8.96 -0.46 -21.49
C ILE A 299 -9.94 0.72 -21.64
N GLY A 300 -9.47 1.86 -22.16
CA GLY A 300 -10.32 3.03 -22.45
C GLY A 300 -10.74 3.87 -21.24
N GLU A 301 -10.12 3.64 -20.08
CA GLU A 301 -10.45 4.31 -18.82
C GLU A 301 -9.64 5.57 -18.54
N LEU A 302 -8.60 5.85 -19.35
CA LEU A 302 -7.75 7.03 -19.20
C LEU A 302 -7.24 7.51 -20.56
N THR A 303 -7.51 8.78 -20.87
CA THR A 303 -6.96 9.41 -22.08
C THR A 303 -5.57 10.00 -21.83
N TRP A 304 -4.81 10.26 -22.89
CA TRP A 304 -3.53 10.98 -22.77
C TRP A 304 -3.72 12.39 -22.21
N VAL A 305 -4.80 13.07 -22.58
CA VAL A 305 -5.11 14.42 -22.09
C VAL A 305 -5.37 14.38 -20.58
N ASP A 306 -6.16 13.42 -20.10
CA ASP A 306 -6.45 13.27 -18.68
C ASP A 306 -5.22 12.87 -17.86
N TRP A 307 -4.36 12.02 -18.43
CA TRP A 307 -3.09 11.67 -17.81
C TRP A 307 -2.18 12.89 -17.63
N VAL A 308 -1.96 13.66 -18.70
CA VAL A 308 -1.16 14.91 -18.62
C VAL A 308 -1.80 15.90 -17.64
N ARG A 309 -3.12 16.10 -17.72
CA ARG A 309 -3.84 17.00 -16.80
C ARG A 309 -3.65 16.59 -15.35
N SER A 310 -3.64 15.29 -15.05
CA SER A 310 -3.42 14.79 -13.68
C SER A 310 -2.02 15.07 -13.13
N LEU A 311 -1.04 15.36 -14.00
CA LEU A 311 0.33 15.72 -13.61
C LEU A 311 0.52 17.23 -13.43
N LEU A 312 -0.37 18.07 -13.95
CA LEU A 312 -0.28 19.54 -13.84
C LEU A 312 -0.56 20.06 -12.42
N GLY A 313 0.10 21.14 -12.01
CA GLY A 313 -0.03 21.71 -10.66
C GLY A 313 1.12 21.33 -9.75
N ARG A 314 0.90 21.34 -8.43
CA ARG A 314 1.93 20.99 -7.43
C ARG A 314 2.15 19.48 -7.41
N THR A 315 3.12 19.00 -8.18
CA THR A 315 3.46 17.58 -8.29
C THR A 315 4.93 17.38 -7.96
N GLN A 316 5.21 16.50 -7.02
CA GLN A 316 6.54 16.05 -6.65
C GLN A 316 6.75 14.62 -7.20
N ASP A 317 7.91 14.35 -7.79
CA ASP A 317 8.29 12.98 -8.13
C ASP A 317 8.97 12.31 -6.92
N LEU A 318 8.80 10.99 -6.83
CA LEU A 318 9.39 10.18 -5.78
C LEU A 318 10.93 10.15 -5.82
N HIS A 319 11.53 10.21 -7.01
CA HIS A 319 12.99 10.11 -7.17
C HIS A 319 13.68 11.47 -7.32
N LEU A 320 13.01 12.45 -7.93
CA LEU A 320 13.57 13.78 -8.18
C LEU A 320 13.57 14.65 -6.93
N ALA A 321 14.68 14.68 -6.21
CA ALA A 321 15.01 15.73 -5.26
C ALA A 321 16.06 16.67 -5.90
N TRP A 322 15.88 17.99 -5.78
CA TRP A 322 16.81 18.96 -6.36
C TRP A 322 18.13 19.06 -5.59
N ASP A 323 18.06 18.81 -4.29
CA ASP A 323 19.16 18.76 -3.33
C ASP A 323 19.83 17.37 -3.25
N ASP A 324 19.17 16.32 -3.76
CA ASP A 324 19.75 14.98 -3.96
C ASP A 324 19.30 14.36 -5.29
N SER A 325 19.91 14.81 -6.39
CA SER A 325 19.51 14.36 -7.73
C SER A 325 20.08 12.98 -8.13
N VAL A 326 21.02 12.42 -7.34
CA VAL A 326 21.73 11.19 -7.71
C VAL A 326 20.78 9.98 -7.84
N PRO A 327 19.85 9.73 -6.90
CA PRO A 327 18.84 8.67 -7.06
C PRO A 327 18.03 8.80 -8.35
N PHE A 328 17.59 10.02 -8.70
CA PHE A 328 16.88 10.29 -9.94
C PHE A 328 17.72 9.96 -11.18
N LEU A 329 18.99 10.35 -11.22
CA LEU A 329 19.88 10.06 -12.35
C LEU A 329 20.15 8.56 -12.51
N ILE A 330 20.32 7.83 -11.40
CA ILE A 330 20.46 6.36 -11.41
C ILE A 330 19.20 5.72 -11.98
N TRP A 331 18.03 6.16 -11.50
CA TRP A 331 16.74 5.71 -12.00
C TRP A 331 16.57 6.00 -13.50
N LEU A 332 16.83 7.24 -13.92
CA LEU A 332 16.71 7.68 -15.32
C LEU A 332 17.62 6.84 -16.23
N ARG A 333 18.86 6.60 -15.83
CA ARG A 333 19.80 5.73 -16.56
C ARG A 333 19.27 4.30 -16.68
N ARG A 334 18.64 3.75 -15.64
CA ARG A 334 18.02 2.41 -15.66
C ARG A 334 16.86 2.36 -16.65
N VAL A 335 15.97 3.35 -16.62
CA VAL A 335 14.82 3.45 -17.54
C VAL A 335 15.28 3.58 -18.98
N LEU A 336 16.22 4.48 -19.27
CA LEU A 336 16.78 4.67 -20.61
C LEU A 336 17.48 3.41 -21.14
N ARG A 337 18.21 2.69 -20.27
CA ARG A 337 18.84 1.42 -20.64
C ARG A 337 17.81 0.35 -21.02
N ASN A 338 16.75 0.22 -20.22
CA ASN A 338 15.67 -0.74 -20.50
C ASN A 338 14.90 -0.39 -21.78
N PHE A 339 14.74 0.90 -22.08
CA PHE A 339 14.16 1.35 -23.33
C PHE A 339 15.06 1.03 -24.53
N ALA A 340 16.36 1.31 -24.42
CA ALA A 340 17.34 1.03 -25.47
C ALA A 340 17.47 -0.48 -25.76
N THR A 341 17.49 -1.33 -24.73
CA THR A 341 17.51 -2.79 -24.92
C THR A 341 16.21 -3.32 -25.50
N GLY A 342 15.06 -2.73 -25.16
CA GLY A 342 13.76 -3.03 -25.77
C GLY A 342 13.73 -2.69 -27.27
N LEU A 343 14.21 -1.51 -27.65
CA LEU A 343 14.34 -1.11 -29.07
C LEU A 343 15.27 -2.04 -29.83
N LEU A 344 16.44 -2.37 -29.27
CA LEU A 344 17.42 -3.26 -29.91
C LEU A 344 16.86 -4.68 -30.12
N ARG A 345 16.04 -5.19 -29.19
CA ARG A 345 15.32 -6.46 -29.37
C ARG A 345 14.30 -6.38 -30.50
N HIS A 346 13.55 -5.28 -30.60
CA HIS A 346 12.58 -5.06 -31.68
C HIS A 346 13.28 -4.92 -33.06
N PHE A 347 14.41 -4.20 -33.13
CA PHE A 347 15.23 -4.07 -34.34
C PHE A 347 15.91 -5.38 -34.76
N ARG A 348 16.31 -6.24 -33.82
CA ARG A 348 16.87 -7.57 -34.13
C ARG A 348 15.79 -8.55 -34.60
N ALA A 349 14.61 -8.53 -33.97
CA ALA A 349 13.45 -9.31 -34.41
C ALA A 349 12.94 -8.87 -35.80
N GLY A 350 13.06 -7.58 -36.14
CA GLY A 350 12.76 -7.09 -37.49
C GLY A 350 13.80 -7.43 -38.57
N ARG A 351 15.01 -7.87 -38.20
CA ARG A 351 16.08 -8.28 -39.14
C ARG A 351 16.18 -9.79 -39.35
N GLN A 352 15.77 -10.58 -38.37
CA GLN A 352 15.62 -12.04 -38.52
C GLN A 352 14.16 -12.30 -38.87
N GLY A 353 13.86 -12.48 -40.15
CA GLY A 353 12.50 -12.71 -40.66
C GLY A 353 11.88 -14.02 -40.19
N GLU A 354 11.59 -14.15 -38.89
CA GLU A 354 10.78 -15.22 -38.31
C GLU A 354 9.47 -14.61 -37.82
N TRP A 355 8.53 -14.43 -38.74
CA TRP A 355 7.12 -14.45 -38.38
C TRP A 355 6.70 -15.91 -38.22
N SER A 356 6.91 -16.48 -37.02
CA SER A 356 6.21 -17.69 -36.62
C SER A 356 4.85 -17.29 -36.07
N ALA A 357 3.80 -17.57 -36.85
CA ALA A 357 2.42 -17.55 -36.37
C ALA A 357 2.29 -18.59 -35.24
N GLY A 358 2.08 -18.14 -34.00
CA GLY A 358 1.99 -19.02 -32.84
C GLY A 358 1.22 -18.39 -31.68
N THR A 359 -0.07 -18.74 -31.62
CA THR A 359 -0.97 -18.68 -30.44
C THR A 359 -1.09 -17.34 -29.69
N PHE A 360 -1.92 -16.45 -30.25
CA PHE A 360 -2.79 -15.61 -29.41
C PHE A 360 -3.73 -16.55 -28.64
N VAL A 361 -3.46 -16.78 -27.36
CA VAL A 361 -4.52 -17.18 -26.43
C VAL A 361 -5.39 -15.94 -26.27
N ARG A 362 -6.63 -16.06 -26.75
CA ARG A 362 -7.71 -15.09 -26.62
C ARG A 362 -7.99 -14.91 -25.12
N SER A 363 -7.38 -13.91 -24.49
CA SER A 363 -7.82 -13.47 -23.17
C SER A 363 -9.27 -12.98 -23.30
N HIS A 364 -10.07 -13.32 -22.30
CA HIS A 364 -11.51 -13.12 -22.30
C HIS A 364 -11.89 -11.70 -22.70
N ARG A 365 -12.92 -11.62 -23.56
CA ARG A 365 -13.57 -10.38 -23.96
C ARG A 365 -13.96 -9.62 -22.70
N GLY A 366 -13.47 -8.39 -22.59
CA GLY A 366 -13.91 -7.44 -21.60
C GLY A 366 -15.42 -7.28 -21.63
N GLY A 367 -16.03 -7.48 -20.46
CA GLY A 367 -17.30 -6.85 -20.15
C GLY A 367 -17.05 -5.35 -20.02
N SER A 368 -17.51 -4.58 -21.00
CA SER A 368 -17.53 -3.12 -20.90
C SER A 368 -18.45 -2.71 -19.76
N TRP A 369 -17.92 -2.07 -18.72
CA TRP A 369 -18.72 -1.41 -17.71
C TRP A 369 -19.24 -0.09 -18.27
N ARG A 370 -20.44 -0.10 -18.86
CA ARG A 370 -21.21 1.12 -19.11
C ARG A 370 -21.97 1.47 -17.83
N CYS A 371 -21.52 2.50 -17.12
CA CYS A 371 -22.38 3.20 -16.18
C CYS A 371 -23.53 3.82 -16.99
N GLY A 372 -24.76 3.39 -16.72
CA GLY A 372 -25.95 4.02 -17.27
C GLY A 372 -26.05 5.45 -16.73
N SER A 373 -25.94 6.42 -17.63
CA SER A 373 -26.40 7.79 -17.40
C SER A 373 -27.92 7.77 -17.31
N GLY A 374 -28.47 7.95 -16.12
CA GLY A 374 -29.90 8.25 -15.96
C GLY A 374 -30.15 9.68 -16.44
N SER A 375 -30.73 9.83 -17.61
CA SER A 375 -31.30 11.08 -18.11
C SER A 375 -32.81 11.08 -17.91
N ASP A 376 -33.29 12.14 -17.27
CA ASP A 376 -34.56 12.85 -17.51
C ASP A 376 -35.86 12.05 -17.63
N HIS A 377 -36.69 12.17 -16.59
CA HIS A 377 -38.14 12.20 -16.74
C HIS A 377 -38.67 13.55 -16.23
N SER A 378 -39.08 14.38 -17.19
CA SER A 378 -40.01 15.48 -16.99
C SER A 378 -41.17 15.32 -17.98
N ALA A 379 -42.34 15.79 -17.56
CA ALA A 379 -43.68 15.73 -18.18
C ALA A 379 -44.40 14.39 -18.00
N GLY A 380 -45.62 14.30 -17.48
CA GLY A 380 -46.59 15.32 -17.07
C GLY A 380 -47.97 14.67 -17.05
N GLU A 381 -48.69 14.82 -15.94
CA GLU A 381 -50.14 15.07 -15.82
C GLU A 381 -50.46 15.38 -14.36
#